data_AF-A0A7L0C9L1-F1
#
_entry.id   AF-A0A7L0C9L1-F1
#
_cell.length_a   1.000
_cell.length_b   1.000
_cell.length_c   1.000
_cell.angle_alpha   90.00
_cell.angle_beta   90.00
_cell.angle_gamma   90.00
#
_symmetry.space_group_name_H-M   'P 1'
#
loop_
_entity.id
_entity.type
_entity.pdbx_description
1 polymer ?
#
loop_
_entity_poly.entity_id
_entity_poly.type
_entity_poly.pdbx_seq_one_letter_code
_entity_poly.pdbx_strand_id
1 'polypeptide(L)'
;FIFTTAKRDCAEKVLDVLDPKKKLIRHCLSQPDCLCARGCYWKDLTRLGRDLAKTVALDHAIQGFPTQAANWIPVLRWWGDPWGEELLRLTPLLGRLGQAVRTEGGELGRGRAP
;
A
#
# COMPACT_ATOMS: atom_id res chain seq x y z
N PHE A 1 -6.69 2.84 -2.62
CA PHE A 1 -7.04 2.84 -1.18
C PHE A 1 -6.23 3.94 -0.52
N ILE A 2 -6.78 4.58 0.50
CA ILE A 2 -6.00 5.29 1.51
C ILE A 2 -6.08 4.48 2.81
N PHE A 3 -4.96 4.31 3.49
CA PHE A 3 -4.92 3.72 4.83
C PHE A 3 -4.04 4.59 5.73
N THR A 4 -4.67 5.32 6.64
CA THR A 4 -4.03 6.31 7.50
C THR A 4 -4.25 6.00 8.98
N THR A 5 -3.31 6.42 9.83
CA THR A 5 -3.47 6.41 11.29
C THR A 5 -4.17 7.66 11.81
N ALA A 6 -4.55 8.59 10.92
CA ALA A 6 -5.34 9.77 11.28
C ALA A 6 -6.81 9.40 11.54
N LYS A 7 -7.48 10.22 12.36
CA LYS A 7 -8.93 10.11 12.60
C LYS A 7 -9.72 10.22 11.30
N ARG A 8 -10.85 9.51 11.23
CA ARG A 8 -11.73 9.43 10.06
C ARG A 8 -12.11 10.80 9.50
N ASP A 9 -12.59 11.71 10.34
CA ASP A 9 -13.02 13.05 9.91
C ASP A 9 -11.88 13.86 9.26
N CYS A 10 -10.64 13.66 9.71
CA CYS A 10 -9.47 14.29 9.10
C CYS A 10 -9.17 13.68 7.74
N ALA A 11 -9.19 12.35 7.65
CA ALA A 11 -8.96 11.63 6.41
C ALA A 11 -10.00 11.98 5.33
N GLU A 12 -11.28 12.05 5.70
CA GLU A 12 -12.38 12.41 4.79
C GLU A 12 -12.22 13.84 4.26
N LYS A 13 -11.89 14.82 5.11
CA LYS A 13 -11.61 16.20 4.66
C LYS A 13 -10.45 16.30 3.68
N VAL A 14 -9.37 15.54 3.93
CA VAL A 14 -8.22 15.50 3.01
C VAL A 14 -8.62 14.87 1.67
N LEU A 15 -9.45 13.83 1.70
CA LEU A 15 -9.96 13.20 0.48
C LEU A 15 -10.85 14.14 -0.34
N ASP A 16 -11.67 14.96 0.31
CA ASP A 16 -12.51 15.94 -0.40
C ASP A 16 -11.66 16.98 -1.15
N VAL A 17 -10.45 17.27 -0.68
CA VAL A 17 -9.50 18.16 -1.37
C VAL A 17 -8.72 17.40 -2.47
N LEU A 18 -8.25 16.19 -2.20
CA LEU A 18 -7.39 15.43 -3.11
C LEU A 18 -8.14 14.76 -4.27
N ASP A 19 -9.35 14.28 -4.02
CA ASP A 19 -10.20 13.60 -5.01
C ASP A 19 -11.67 14.06 -4.89
N PRO A 20 -11.96 15.35 -5.17
CA PRO A 20 -13.29 15.94 -4.99
C PRO A 20 -14.38 15.26 -5.83
N LYS A 21 -13.99 14.62 -6.94
CA LYS A 21 -14.90 13.89 -7.83
C LYS A 21 -15.04 12.41 -7.46
N LYS A 22 -14.30 11.92 -6.45
CA LYS A 22 -14.30 10.54 -5.96
C LYS A 22 -14.05 9.50 -7.07
N LYS A 23 -13.11 9.79 -7.97
CA LYS A 23 -12.79 8.94 -9.13
C LYS A 23 -11.48 8.15 -8.99
N LEU A 24 -10.59 8.59 -8.11
CA LEU A 24 -9.24 8.05 -7.97
C LEU A 24 -9.16 7.08 -6.78
N ILE A 25 -9.77 7.43 -5.64
CA ILE A 25 -9.61 6.70 -4.38
C ILE A 25 -10.89 5.92 -4.06
N ARG A 26 -10.82 4.60 -4.17
CA ARG A 26 -11.98 3.70 -4.00
C ARG A 26 -12.45 3.52 -2.55
N HIS A 27 -11.51 3.50 -1.61
CA HIS A 27 -11.79 3.20 -0.20
C HIS A 27 -10.82 3.97 0.70
N CYS A 28 -11.32 4.37 1.87
CA CYS A 28 -10.58 5.04 2.93
C CYS A 28 -10.64 4.19 4.20
N LEU A 29 -9.48 3.86 4.74
CA LEU A 29 -9.28 3.25 6.05
C LEU A 29 -8.51 4.25 6.92
N SER A 30 -8.92 4.37 8.16
CA SER A 30 -8.49 5.41 9.10
C SER A 30 -8.06 4.79 10.43
N GLN A 31 -7.77 5.63 11.43
CA GLN A 31 -7.32 5.19 12.76
C GLN A 31 -8.19 4.07 13.40
N PRO A 32 -9.54 4.11 13.34
CA PRO A 32 -10.38 3.04 13.88
C PRO A 32 -10.20 1.69 13.17
N ASP A 33 -9.72 1.70 11.92
CA ASP A 33 -9.48 0.50 11.12
C ASP A 33 -8.08 -0.11 11.36
N CYS A 34 -7.19 0.64 12.02
CA CYS A 34 -5.87 0.17 12.41
C CYS A 34 -5.96 -0.87 13.55
N LEU A 35 -4.99 -1.77 13.60
CA LEU A 35 -4.77 -2.60 14.77
C LEU A 35 -4.06 -1.74 15.82
N CYS A 36 -4.69 -1.55 16.99
CA CYS A 36 -4.08 -0.83 18.11
C CYS A 36 -3.48 -1.83 19.09
N ALA A 37 -2.16 -1.84 19.23
CA ALA A 37 -1.45 -2.69 20.17
C ALA A 37 -0.29 -1.91 20.81
N ARG A 38 -0.16 -2.00 22.15
CA ARG A 38 0.93 -1.34 22.91
C ARG A 38 1.06 0.17 22.65
N GLY A 39 -0.06 0.85 22.42
CA GLY A 39 -0.08 2.30 22.13
C GLY A 39 0.33 2.66 20.69
N CYS A 40 0.57 1.68 19.81
CA CYS A 40 0.88 1.88 18.41
C CYS A 40 -0.31 1.51 17.52
N TYR A 41 -0.45 2.23 16.40
CA TYR A 41 -1.40 1.91 15.34
C TYR A 41 -0.68 1.24 14.17
N TRP A 42 -1.07 0.01 13.87
CA TRP A 42 -0.53 -0.76 12.76
C TRP A 42 -1.58 -0.93 11.67
N LYS A 43 -1.11 -0.82 10.43
CA LYS A 43 -1.90 -0.94 9.21
C LYS A 43 -1.82 -2.37 8.71
N ASP A 44 -2.59 -3.25 9.34
CA ASP A 44 -2.63 -4.66 8.95
C ASP A 44 -3.28 -4.81 7.56
N LEU A 45 -2.45 -5.12 6.56
CA LEU A 45 -2.89 -5.24 5.16
C LEU A 45 -3.85 -6.41 4.95
N THR A 46 -3.90 -7.40 5.84
CA THR A 46 -4.85 -8.52 5.73
C THR A 46 -6.31 -8.04 5.80
N ARG A 47 -6.56 -6.92 6.49
CA ARG A 47 -7.88 -6.30 6.60
C ARG A 47 -8.42 -5.72 5.28
N LEU A 48 -7.59 -5.60 4.26
CA LEU A 48 -8.02 -5.12 2.94
C LEU A 48 -8.90 -6.13 2.19
N GLY A 49 -8.87 -7.41 2.58
CA GLY A 49 -9.55 -8.48 1.84
C GLY A 49 -8.99 -8.65 0.43
N ARG A 50 -7.68 -8.40 0.23
CA ARG A 50 -6.98 -8.51 -1.05
C ARG A 50 -5.84 -9.52 -0.95
N ASP A 51 -5.47 -10.10 -2.09
CA ASP A 51 -4.28 -10.94 -2.20
C ASP A 51 -3.03 -10.11 -1.85
N LEU A 52 -2.34 -10.47 -0.77
CA LEU A 52 -1.11 -9.79 -0.35
C LEU A 52 -0.01 -9.88 -1.40
N ALA A 53 0.03 -10.95 -2.21
CA ALA A 53 0.99 -11.06 -3.30
C ALA A 53 0.79 -9.98 -4.40
N LYS A 54 -0.37 -9.32 -4.41
CA LYS A 54 -0.74 -8.26 -5.36
C LYS A 54 -0.97 -6.91 -4.67
N THR A 55 -0.52 -6.78 -3.42
CA THR A 55 -0.75 -5.59 -2.61
C THR A 55 0.59 -4.96 -2.23
N VAL A 56 0.71 -3.66 -2.44
CA VAL A 56 1.86 -2.87 -1.96
C VAL A 56 1.36 -1.68 -1.15
N ALA A 57 2.13 -1.32 -0.13
CA ALA A 57 1.89 -0.17 0.72
C ALA A 57 3.01 0.84 0.55
N LEU A 58 2.64 2.09 0.23
CA LEU A 58 3.55 3.22 0.15
C LEU A 58 3.42 4.01 1.43
N ASP A 59 4.50 4.09 2.21
CA ASP A 59 4.53 4.87 3.45
C ASP A 59 5.97 5.27 3.79
N HIS A 60 6.11 6.30 4.62
CA HIS A 60 7.38 6.76 5.15
C HIS A 60 7.80 6.01 6.42
N ALA A 61 6.90 5.29 7.08
CA ALA A 61 7.15 4.63 8.35
C ALA A 61 6.95 3.11 8.29
N ILE A 62 8.06 2.35 8.29
CA ILE A 62 8.04 0.87 8.32
C ILE A 62 7.27 0.32 9.53
N GLN A 63 7.27 1.04 10.65
CA GLN A 63 6.60 0.65 11.89
C GLN A 63 5.08 0.47 11.71
N GLY A 64 4.49 1.00 10.64
CA GLY A 64 3.10 0.77 10.29
C GLY A 64 2.79 -0.67 9.84
N PHE A 65 3.78 -1.46 9.44
CA PHE A 65 3.60 -2.76 8.77
C PHE A 65 4.45 -3.90 9.38
N PRO A 66 4.36 -4.17 10.70
CA PRO A 66 5.27 -5.09 11.38
C PRO A 66 5.26 -6.52 10.83
N THR A 67 4.12 -6.99 10.35
CA THR A 67 3.93 -8.36 9.82
C THR A 67 3.91 -8.43 8.29
N GLN A 68 3.98 -7.28 7.59
CA GLN A 68 3.91 -7.20 6.13
C GLN A 68 4.99 -6.27 5.54
N ALA A 69 6.20 -6.27 6.12
CA ALA A 69 7.30 -5.44 5.66
C ALA A 69 7.69 -5.69 4.19
N ALA A 70 7.50 -6.91 3.68
CA ALA A 70 7.75 -7.24 2.27
C ALA A 70 6.79 -6.54 1.29
N ASN A 71 5.62 -6.10 1.76
CA ASN A 71 4.66 -5.34 0.96
C ASN A 71 4.93 -3.84 1.01
N TRP A 72 5.86 -3.38 1.85
CA TRP A 72 6.12 -1.97 2.06
C TRP A 72 7.19 -1.45 1.11
N ILE A 73 6.86 -0.38 0.41
CA ILE A 73 7.81 0.40 -0.40
C ILE A 73 8.01 1.74 0.35
N PRO A 74 9.25 2.05 0.79
CA PRO A 74 9.53 3.30 1.47
C PRO A 74 9.30 4.49 0.55
N VAL A 75 8.67 5.53 1.09
CA VAL A 75 8.55 6.85 0.45
C VAL A 75 9.13 7.88 1.39
N LEU A 76 9.97 8.79 0.89
CA LEU A 76 10.49 9.87 1.73
C LEU A 76 9.35 10.74 2.28
N ARG A 77 9.48 11.14 3.55
CA ARG A 77 8.53 12.09 4.15
C ARG A 77 8.64 13.42 3.44
N TRP A 78 7.51 13.93 2.97
CA TRP A 78 7.40 15.26 2.40
C TRP A 78 7.23 16.32 3.49
N TRP A 79 7.99 17.41 3.39
CA TRP A 79 8.03 18.49 4.38
C TRP A 79 7.52 19.83 3.83
N GLY A 80 6.75 19.80 2.73
CA GLY A 80 6.22 21.03 2.12
C GLY A 80 7.02 21.55 0.93
N ASP A 81 8.05 20.83 0.47
CA ASP A 81 8.84 21.23 -0.70
C ASP A 81 7.98 21.22 -1.97
N PRO A 82 7.72 22.38 -2.61
CA PRO A 82 6.89 22.44 -3.81
C PRO A 82 7.54 21.78 -5.03
N TRP A 83 8.85 21.52 -5.00
CA TRP A 83 9.59 20.84 -6.07
C TRP A 83 9.83 19.35 -5.78
N GLY A 84 9.18 18.80 -4.75
CA GLY A 84 9.32 17.39 -4.40
C GLY A 84 8.80 16.46 -5.50
N GLU A 85 9.68 15.61 -6.05
CA GLU A 85 9.36 14.66 -7.12
C GLU A 85 9.30 13.20 -6.67
N GLU A 86 9.36 12.93 -5.37
CA GLU A 86 9.53 11.56 -4.83
C GLU A 86 8.47 10.59 -5.37
N LEU A 87 7.19 10.97 -5.35
CA LEU A 87 6.11 10.13 -5.88
C LEU A 87 6.20 9.93 -7.40
N LEU A 88 6.67 10.95 -8.14
CA LEU A 88 6.88 10.83 -9.59
C LEU A 88 7.96 9.80 -9.90
N ARG A 89 9.06 9.80 -9.13
CA ARG A 89 10.17 8.83 -9.27
C ARG A 89 9.75 7.39 -9.03
N LEU A 90 8.70 7.15 -8.24
CA LEU A 90 8.16 5.81 -8.00
C LEU A 90 7.25 5.32 -9.14
N THR A 91 6.76 6.20 -10.00
CA THR A 91 5.79 5.86 -11.07
C THR A 91 6.29 4.72 -11.98
N PRO A 92 7.54 4.69 -12.47
CA PRO A 92 8.04 3.58 -13.29
C PRO A 92 8.04 2.23 -12.56
N LEU A 93 8.42 2.22 -11.28
CA LEU A 93 8.42 1.00 -10.45
C LEU A 93 6.99 0.48 -10.27
N LEU A 94 6.07 1.36 -9.88
CA LEU A 94 4.66 1.00 -9.68
C LEU A 94 4.02 0.52 -10.98
N GLY A 95 4.37 1.12 -12.13
CA GLY A 95 3.94 0.67 -13.45
C GLY A 95 4.41 -0.75 -13.76
N ARG A 96 5.67 -1.07 -13.47
CA ARG A 96 6.21 -2.44 -13.64
C ARG A 96 5.52 -3.45 -12.72
N LEU A 97 5.29 -3.09 -11.46
CA LEU A 97 4.57 -3.96 -10.51
C LEU A 97 3.12 -4.20 -10.95
N GLY A 98 2.46 -3.19 -11.52
CA GLY A 98 1.11 -3.32 -12.05
C GLY A 98 0.98 -4.26 -13.25
N GLN A 99 2.07 -4.51 -13.97
CA GLN A 99 2.14 -5.44 -15.10
C GLN A 99 2.67 -6.83 -14.71
N ALA A 100 3.20 -7.00 -13.50
CA ALA A 100 3.73 -8.28 -13.05
C ALA A 100 2.61 -9.32 -12.89
N VAL A 101 2.41 -10.14 -13.93
CA VAL A 101 1.56 -11.34 -13.87
C VAL A 101 2.33 -12.44 -13.15
N ARG A 102 1.64 -13.27 -12.35
CA ARG A 102 2.25 -14.47 -11.77
C ARG A 102 2.87 -15.30 -12.88
N THR A 103 4.19 -15.45 -12.86
CA THR A 103 4.86 -16.51 -13.62
C THR A 103 4.70 -17.81 -12.82
N GLU A 104 3.52 -18.42 -12.88
CA GLU A 104 3.33 -19.78 -12.37
C GLU A 104 3.15 -20.72 -13.56
N GLY A 105 4.15 -21.58 -13.81
CA GLY A 105 4.12 -22.55 -14.90
C GLY A 105 5.46 -23.18 -15.27
N GLY A 106 6.35 -23.44 -14.30
CA GLY A 106 7.45 -24.38 -14.53
C GLY A 106 6.91 -25.81 -14.39
N GLU A 107 6.60 -26.45 -15.51
CA GLU A 107 6.30 -27.89 -15.57
C GLU A 107 7.48 -28.66 -14.96
N LEU A 108 7.30 -29.18 -13.75
CA LEU A 108 8.17 -30.22 -13.23
C LEU A 108 7.89 -31.47 -14.05
N GLY A 109 8.75 -31.71 -15.05
CA GLY A 109 8.65 -32.81 -15.99
C GLY A 109 8.34 -34.13 -15.29
N ARG A 110 7.30 -34.80 -15.77
CA ARG A 110 7.13 -36.24 -15.58
C ARG A 110 8.29 -36.95 -16.28
N GLY A 111 9.42 -37.06 -15.58
CA GLY A 111 10.47 -38.00 -15.91
C GLY A 111 9.98 -39.42 -15.63
N ARG A 112 9.41 -40.04 -16.65
CA ARG A 112 9.25 -41.49 -16.72
C ARG A 112 10.64 -42.08 -16.93
N ALA A 113 11.17 -42.81 -15.96
CA ALA A 113 12.38 -43.61 -16.10
C ALA A 113 11.98 -45.09 -16.36
N PRO A 114 12.85 -45.87 -17.03
CA PRO A 114 12.48 -46.98 -17.92
C PRO A 114 11.91 -48.22 -17.23
#